data_AF-A0A316YW34-F1
#
_entry.id   AF-A0A316YW34-F1
#
_cell.length_a   1.000
_cell.length_b   1.000
_cell.length_c   1.000
_cell.angle_alpha   90.00
_cell.angle_beta   90.00
_cell.angle_gamma   90.00
#
_symmetry.space_group_name_H-M   'P 1'
#
loop_
_entity.id
_entity.type
_entity.pdbx_description
1 polymer ?
#
loop_
_entity_poly.entity_id
_entity_poly.type
_entity_poly.pdbx_seq_one_letter_code
_entity_poly.pdbx_strand_id
1 'polypeptide(L)'
;MAISDRILGGLMLLVSTFVFSYYTTWALLTPIFPDDSVIQTYFPPREWAIRLPAIILVVGLGVVGSFVGLVMQKEAAKKRAKDARKGA
;
A
#
# COMPACT_ATOMS: atom_id res chain seq x y z
N MET A 1 0.55 -24.65 -18.69
CA MET A 1 0.17 -23.68 -17.64
C MET A 1 1.36 -23.34 -16.74
N ALA A 2 2.01 -24.30 -16.08
CA ALA A 2 3.12 -24.03 -15.14
C ALA A 2 4.32 -23.21 -15.66
N ILE A 3 4.67 -23.28 -16.96
CA ILE A 3 5.77 -22.47 -17.52
C ILE A 3 5.35 -20.99 -17.65
N SER A 4 4.11 -20.71 -18.04
CA SER A 4 3.59 -19.34 -18.14
C SER A 4 3.52 -18.69 -16.75
N ASP A 5 3.11 -19.44 -15.74
CA ASP A 5 3.01 -18.96 -14.36
C ASP A 5 4.40 -18.64 -13.79
N ARG A 6 5.41 -19.48 -14.11
CA ARG A 6 6.80 -19.25 -13.72
C ARG A 6 7.40 -18.02 -14.40
N ILE A 7 7.11 -17.80 -15.68
CA ILE A 7 7.58 -16.61 -16.41
C ILE A 7 6.93 -15.36 -15.83
N LEU A 8 5.61 -15.38 -15.57
CA LEU A 8 4.91 -14.26 -14.96
C LEU A 8 5.47 -13.94 -13.57
N GLY A 9 5.65 -14.96 -12.73
CA GLY A 9 6.26 -14.80 -11.41
C GLY A 9 7.69 -14.23 -11.49
N GLY A 10 8.51 -14.73 -12.43
CA GLY A 10 9.85 -14.21 -12.68
C GLY A 10 9.86 -12.74 -13.09
N LEU A 11 8.95 -12.33 -13.99
CA LEU A 11 8.78 -10.94 -14.40
C LEU A 11 8.33 -10.06 -13.23
N MET A 12 7.37 -10.52 -12.41
CA MET A 12 6.91 -9.79 -11.22
C MET A 12 8.05 -9.61 -10.22
N LEU A 13 8.90 -10.62 -10.01
CA LEU A 13 10.07 -10.51 -9.15
C LEU A 13 11.11 -9.53 -9.67
N LEU A 14 11.39 -9.55 -10.98
CA LEU A 14 12.32 -8.60 -11.60
C LEU A 14 11.83 -7.16 -11.49
N VAL A 15 10.56 -6.92 -11.81
CA VAL A 15 9.94 -5.59 -11.69
C VAL A 15 9.95 -5.13 -10.24
N SER A 16 9.55 -5.99 -9.31
CA SER A 16 9.56 -5.69 -7.87
C SER A 16 10.97 -5.33 -7.38
N THR A 17 11.97 -6.13 -7.75
CA THR A 17 13.37 -5.90 -7.38
C THR A 17 13.89 -4.56 -7.92
N PHE A 18 13.58 -4.24 -9.18
CA PHE A 18 13.98 -2.98 -9.81
C PHE A 18 13.34 -1.78 -9.10
N VAL A 19 12.03 -1.80 -8.92
CA VAL A 19 11.29 -0.72 -8.26
C VAL A 19 11.74 -0.54 -6.81
N PHE A 20 11.91 -1.63 -6.07
CA PHE A 20 12.39 -1.61 -4.70
C PHE A 20 13.79 -1.02 -4.59
N SER A 21 14.71 -1.43 -5.47
CA SER A 21 16.07 -0.91 -5.48
C SER A 21 16.09 0.58 -5.79
N TYR A 22 15.38 1.02 -6.84
CA TYR A 22 15.28 2.45 -7.19
C TYR A 22 14.70 3.28 -6.05
N TYR A 23 13.60 2.82 -5.45
CA TYR A 23 12.95 3.51 -4.33
C TYR A 23 13.86 3.58 -3.10
N THR A 24 14.55 2.49 -2.77
CA THR A 24 15.46 2.43 -1.62
C THR A 24 16.65 3.37 -1.83
N THR A 25 17.26 3.36 -3.00
CA THR A 25 18.34 4.28 -3.35
C THR A 25 17.85 5.73 -3.27
N TRP A 26 16.69 6.03 -3.84
CA TRP A 26 16.08 7.35 -3.76
C TRP A 26 15.89 7.81 -2.31
N ALA A 27 15.22 7.01 -1.48
CA ALA A 27 14.92 7.37 -0.11
C ALA A 27 16.17 7.52 0.77
N LEU A 28 17.22 6.73 0.54
CA LEU A 28 18.45 6.76 1.32
C LEU A 28 19.43 7.86 0.87
N LEU A 29 19.57 8.09 -0.44
CA LEU A 29 20.56 9.05 -0.95
C LEU A 29 20.08 10.50 -0.86
N THR A 30 18.79 10.76 -1.10
CA THR A 30 18.25 12.12 -1.09
C THR A 30 18.53 12.94 0.19
N PRO A 31 18.49 12.39 1.42
CA PRO A 31 18.84 13.16 2.62
C PRO A 31 20.36 13.34 2.83
N ILE A 32 21.20 12.57 2.16
CA ILE A 32 22.67 12.62 2.34
C ILE A 32 23.29 13.73 1.49
N PHE A 33 22.76 13.94 0.27
CA PHE A 33 23.30 14.91 -0.67
C PHE A 33 22.54 16.23 -0.63
N PRO A 34 23.24 17.37 -0.85
CA PRO A 34 22.59 18.67 -0.91
C PRO A 34 21.69 18.78 -2.15
N ASP A 35 20.70 19.68 -2.07
CA ASP A 35 19.65 19.82 -3.09
C ASP A 35 20.17 20.25 -4.47
N ASP A 36 21.31 20.92 -4.52
CA ASP A 36 21.96 21.44 -5.74
C ASP A 36 22.87 20.41 -6.43
N SER A 37 23.02 19.22 -5.84
CA SER A 37 23.87 18.18 -6.41
C SER A 37 23.24 17.53 -7.65
N VAL A 38 24.08 17.21 -8.65
CA VAL A 38 23.65 16.54 -9.90
C VAL A 38 22.94 15.21 -9.62
N ILE A 39 23.25 14.55 -8.51
CA ILE A 39 22.60 13.27 -8.18
C ILE A 39 21.09 13.42 -7.94
N GLN A 40 20.63 14.61 -7.50
CA GLN A 40 19.20 14.88 -7.28
C GLN A 40 18.41 14.95 -8.60
N THR A 41 19.06 15.12 -9.77
CA THR A 41 18.35 15.11 -11.06
C THR A 41 17.88 13.71 -11.48
N TYR A 42 18.41 12.65 -10.88
CA TYR A 42 18.01 11.27 -11.15
C TYR A 42 16.82 10.81 -10.30
N PHE A 43 16.40 11.62 -9.33
CA PHE A 43 15.39 11.29 -8.35
C PHE A 43 14.18 12.23 -8.42
N PRO A 44 12.97 11.76 -8.09
CA PRO A 44 11.85 12.65 -7.86
C PRO A 44 12.09 13.55 -6.63
N PRO A 45 11.30 14.62 -6.46
CA PRO A 45 11.45 15.53 -5.32
C PRO A 45 11.37 14.79 -3.98
N ARG A 46 12.29 15.15 -3.07
CA ARG A 46 12.51 14.49 -1.77
C ARG A 46 11.25 14.24 -0.93
N GLU A 47 10.31 15.17 -0.98
CA GLU A 47 9.05 15.10 -0.27
C GLU A 47 8.21 13.88 -0.65
N TRP A 48 8.34 13.39 -1.88
CA TRP A 48 7.60 12.21 -2.34
C TRP A 48 8.14 10.91 -1.77
N ALA A 49 9.42 10.84 -1.39
CA ALA A 49 9.98 9.69 -0.69
C ALA A 49 9.33 9.48 0.69
N ILE A 50 8.75 10.53 1.28
CA ILE A 50 8.05 10.45 2.57
C ILE A 50 6.54 10.37 2.36
N ARG A 51 5.99 11.19 1.46
CA ARG A 51 4.54 11.23 1.19
C ARG A 51 4.02 9.90 0.66
N LEU A 52 4.77 9.19 -0.18
CA LEU A 52 4.31 7.97 -0.83
C LEU A 52 4.03 6.83 0.18
N PRO A 53 4.95 6.47 1.11
CA PRO A 53 4.65 5.53 2.18
C PRO A 53 3.51 5.99 3.09
N ALA A 54 3.46 7.29 3.42
CA ALA A 54 2.42 7.84 4.28
C ALA A 54 1.02 7.69 3.66
N ILE A 55 0.87 8.00 2.36
CA ILE A 55 -0.38 7.82 1.63
C ILE A 55 -0.78 6.35 1.59
N ILE A 56 0.17 5.45 1.27
CA ILE A 56 -0.11 4.00 1.25
C ILE A 56 -0.60 3.53 2.62
N LEU A 57 0.03 3.97 3.71
CA LEU A 57 -0.37 3.62 5.06
C LEU A 57 -1.78 4.13 5.38
N VAL A 58 -2.05 5.42 5.12
CA VAL A 58 -3.37 6.02 5.38
C VAL A 58 -4.46 5.34 4.57
N VAL A 59 -4.22 5.10 3.28
CA VAL A 59 -5.17 4.39 2.41
C VAL A 59 -5.38 2.96 2.89
N GLY A 60 -4.30 2.23 3.21
CA GLY A 60 -4.38 0.86 3.71
C GLY A 60 -5.19 0.76 5.01
N LEU A 61 -4.90 1.63 5.99
CA LEU A 61 -5.66 1.71 7.24
C LEU A 61 -7.11 2.12 6.99
N GLY A 62 -7.36 3.06 6.09
CA GLY A 62 -8.69 3.48 5.71
C GLY A 62 -9.52 2.34 5.12
N VAL A 63 -8.91 1.52 4.24
CA VAL A 63 -9.56 0.35 3.64
C VAL A 63 -9.86 -0.70 4.71
N VAL A 64 -8.90 -1.05 5.56
CA VAL A 64 -9.09 -2.05 6.63
C VAL A 64 -10.16 -1.57 7.61
N GLY A 65 -10.07 -0.32 8.08
CA GLY A 65 -11.03 0.26 9.01
C GLY A 65 -12.45 0.31 8.43
N SER A 66 -12.59 0.70 7.16
CA SER A 66 -13.88 0.72 6.47
C SER A 66 -14.47 -0.68 6.34
N PHE A 67 -13.65 -1.66 5.96
CA PHE A 67 -14.09 -3.05 5.84
C PHE A 67 -14.60 -3.59 7.17
N VAL A 68 -13.83 -3.42 8.26
CA VAL A 68 -14.22 -3.85 9.61
C VAL A 68 -15.51 -3.14 10.04
N GLY A 69 -15.60 -1.82 9.84
CA GLY A 69 -16.79 -1.04 10.16
C GLY A 69 -18.04 -1.55 9.44
N LEU A 70 -17.94 -1.86 8.15
CA LEU A 70 -19.04 -2.41 7.35
C LEU A 70 -19.48 -3.80 7.85
N VAL A 71 -18.54 -4.67 8.20
CA VAL A 71 -18.84 -6.00 8.76
C VAL A 71 -19.56 -5.87 10.11
N MET A 72 -19.06 -5.00 11.00
CA MET A 72 -19.70 -4.76 12.30
C MET A 72 -21.12 -4.20 12.16
N GLN A 73 -21.35 -3.27 11.24
CA GLN A 73 -22.69 -2.74 10.96
C GLN A 73 -23.66 -3.82 10.48
N LYS A 74 -23.21 -4.67 9.55
CA LYS A 74 -24.03 -5.79 9.03
C LYS A 74 -24.39 -6.80 10.11
N GLU A 75 -23.41 -7.21 10.93
CA GLU A 75 -23.64 -8.14 12.02
C GLU A 75 -24.55 -7.55 13.11
N ALA A 76 -24.38 -6.27 13.45
CA ALA A 76 -25.27 -5.57 14.37
C ALA A 76 -26.71 -5.49 13.85
N ALA A 77 -26.90 -5.16 12.57
CA ALA A 77 -28.22 -5.14 11.94
C ALA A 77 -28.89 -6.53 11.94
N LYS A 78 -28.12 -7.58 11.63
CA LYS A 78 -28.59 -8.97 11.65
C LYS A 78 -28.98 -9.42 13.05
N LYS A 79 -28.19 -9.06 14.07
CA LYS A 79 -28.50 -9.33 15.48
C LYS A 79 -29.81 -8.66 15.90
N ARG A 80 -29.97 -7.36 15.61
CA ARG A 80 -31.20 -6.60 15.89
C ARG A 80 -32.43 -7.22 15.23
N ALA A 81 -32.34 -7.62 13.97
CA ALA A 81 -33.43 -8.29 13.26
C ALA A 81 -33.80 -9.66 13.89
N LYS A 82 -32.80 -10.43 14.35
CA LYS A 82 -33.02 -11.70 15.04
C LYS A 82 -33.69 -11.51 16.40
N ASP A 83 -33.28 -10.50 17.16
CA ASP A 83 -33.84 -10.19 18.47
C ASP A 83 -35.30 -9.69 18.34
N ALA A 84 -35.59 -8.86 17.33
CA ALA A 84 -36.95 -8.42 17.02
C ALA A 84 -37.91 -9.57 16.66
N ARG A 85 -37.41 -10.60 15.94
CA ARG A 85 -38.21 -11.79 15.58
C ARG A 85 -38.45 -12.77 16.74
N LYS A 86 -37.63 -12.71 17.80
CA LYS A 86 -37.80 -13.56 18.99
C LYS A 86 -38.74 -12.97 20.04
N GLY A 87 -38.98 -11.66 19.98
CA GLY A 87 -39.88 -10.94 20.89
C GLY A 87 -41.30 -10.73 20.35
N ALA A 88 -41.59 -11.21 19.13
CA ALA A 88 -42.91 -11.24 18.50
C ALA A 88 -43.39 -12.69 18.39
#